data_AF-J2KE26-F1
#
_entry.id   AF-J2KE26-F1
#
_cell.length_a   1.000
_cell.length_b   1.000
_cell.length_c   1.000
_cell.angle_alpha   90.00
_cell.angle_beta   90.00
_cell.angle_gamma   90.00
#
_symmetry.space_group_name_H-M   'P 1'
#
loop_
_entity.id
_entity.type
_entity.pdbx_description
1 polymer ?
#
loop_
_entity_poly.entity_id
_entity_poly.type
_entity_poly.pdbx_seq_one_letter_code
_entity_poly.pdbx_strand_id
1 'polypeptide(L)'
;MAIADDPRAFILRMFQMESNEGRGTHCQVFPNGTRPAGISLLPSELVYGIYKQKYFFTPTSLILGTPSSHQSIAWADIAACSTKHGCGEKQSLLTLTTGSIVAIRLDELAKGWSGRISQLLHGMIERWGSSAPLGQELLTIEDFFRRVDDDYSFAPNLEPHPSLLEVRVALETLKQSPGIDDVRLSRGNVHDEELAVTSVVVISQHRTNAIDQFAQALRANAVVAASENTRRKLGEHVGRNAWEVLWD
;
A
#
# COMPACT_ATOMS: atom_id res chain seq x y z
N MET A 1 16.20 1.09 10.26
CA MET A 1 15.25 1.30 9.16
C MET A 1 15.32 0.05 8.28
N ALA A 2 14.22 -0.68 8.13
CA ALA A 2 14.25 -1.88 7.31
C ALA A 2 14.48 -1.48 5.84
N ILE A 3 15.19 -2.31 5.06
CA ILE A 3 15.38 -2.09 3.61
C ILE A 3 14.03 -1.91 2.86
N ALA A 4 12.94 -2.37 3.46
CA ALA A 4 11.58 -2.25 2.95
C ALA A 4 11.01 -0.82 2.93
N ASP A 5 11.54 0.11 3.73
CA ASP A 5 10.93 1.45 3.93
C ASP A 5 11.63 2.58 3.16
N ASP A 6 12.81 2.32 2.59
CA ASP A 6 13.54 3.29 1.76
C ASP A 6 13.46 2.89 0.27
N PRO A 7 12.68 3.61 -0.57
CA PRO A 7 12.58 3.29 -1.99
C PRO A 7 13.93 3.34 -2.71
N ARG A 8 14.87 4.18 -2.27
CA ARG A 8 16.24 4.19 -2.81
C ARG A 8 16.94 2.88 -2.51
N ALA A 9 16.94 2.45 -1.24
CA ALA A 9 17.58 1.21 -0.83
C ALA A 9 16.96 0.00 -1.55
N PHE A 10 15.64 -0.01 -1.73
CA PHE A 10 14.94 -1.06 -2.46
C PHE A 10 15.33 -1.10 -3.94
N ILE A 11 15.36 0.04 -4.64
CA ILE A 11 15.83 0.13 -6.03
C ILE A 11 17.26 -0.42 -6.15
N LEU A 12 18.18 0.10 -5.34
CA LEU A 12 19.59 -0.30 -5.39
C LEU A 12 19.77 -1.81 -5.13
N ARG A 13 19.02 -2.35 -4.16
CA ARG A 13 19.06 -3.78 -3.82
C ARG A 13 18.58 -4.65 -4.99
N MET A 14 17.45 -4.30 -5.60
CA MET A 14 16.89 -5.10 -6.70
C MET A 14 17.79 -5.07 -7.95
N PHE A 15 18.39 -3.92 -8.25
CA PHE A 15 19.38 -3.80 -9.32
C PHE A 15 20.68 -4.57 -9.03
N GLN A 16 21.15 -4.57 -7.78
CA GLN A 16 22.30 -5.38 -7.38
C GLN A 16 22.01 -6.89 -7.57
N MET A 17 20.82 -7.35 -7.17
CA MET A 17 20.40 -8.74 -7.35
C MET A 17 20.31 -9.11 -8.83
N GLU A 18 19.69 -8.27 -9.66
CA GLU A 18 19.60 -8.48 -11.11
C GLU A 18 21.00 -8.57 -11.77
N SER A 19 21.93 -7.70 -11.35
CA SER A 19 23.31 -7.71 -11.86
C SER A 19 24.05 -9.00 -11.51
N ASN A 20 23.91 -9.47 -10.25
CA ASN A 20 24.54 -10.69 -9.75
C ASN A 20 24.03 -11.96 -10.45
N GLU A 21 22.83 -11.91 -11.04
CA GLU A 21 22.27 -13.03 -11.82
C GLU A 21 22.74 -13.02 -13.30
N GLY A 22 23.79 -12.26 -13.62
CA GLY A 22 24.42 -12.25 -14.95
C GLY A 22 23.77 -11.32 -15.97
N ARG A 23 22.82 -10.48 -15.56
CA ARG A 23 22.11 -9.51 -16.41
C ARG A 23 22.58 -8.05 -16.21
N GLY A 24 23.75 -7.86 -15.61
CA GLY A 24 24.34 -6.56 -15.34
C GLY A 24 24.56 -5.66 -16.57
N THR A 25 24.72 -6.23 -17.77
CA THR A 25 24.91 -5.45 -19.02
C THR A 25 23.70 -4.61 -19.42
N HIS A 26 22.51 -4.94 -18.91
CA HIS A 26 21.30 -4.16 -19.10
C HIS A 26 21.00 -3.21 -17.93
N CYS A 27 21.79 -3.27 -16.86
CA CYS A 27 21.58 -2.52 -15.63
C CYS A 27 22.65 -1.44 -15.46
N GLN A 28 22.24 -0.23 -15.13
CA GLN A 28 23.12 0.81 -14.61
C GLN A 28 22.62 1.23 -13.24
N VAL A 29 23.53 1.33 -12.28
CA VAL A 29 23.22 1.59 -10.87
C VAL A 29 23.97 2.83 -10.44
N PHE A 30 23.28 3.74 -9.76
CA PHE A 30 23.83 5.00 -9.28
C PHE A 30 23.62 5.10 -7.78
N PRO A 31 24.55 4.60 -6.94
CA PRO A 31 24.37 4.57 -5.49
C PRO A 31 24.06 5.94 -4.88
N ASN A 32 24.63 7.01 -5.44
CA ASN A 32 24.45 8.39 -5.00
C ASN A 32 23.40 9.16 -5.82
N GLY A 33 22.67 8.47 -6.71
CA GLY A 33 21.76 9.08 -7.65
C GLY A 33 22.49 9.77 -8.82
N THR A 34 21.77 9.96 -9.92
CA THR A 34 22.24 10.72 -11.08
C THR A 34 21.11 11.48 -11.75
N ARG A 35 21.46 12.44 -12.61
CA ARG A 35 20.54 13.16 -13.50
C ARG A 35 20.95 12.88 -14.94
N PRO A 36 20.39 11.85 -15.58
CA PRO A 36 20.70 11.55 -16.97
C PRO A 36 20.31 12.71 -17.88
N ALA A 37 21.14 13.04 -18.86
CA ALA A 37 20.85 14.09 -19.82
C ALA A 37 19.61 13.74 -20.66
N GLY A 38 18.80 14.75 -21.00
CA GLY A 38 17.61 14.58 -21.84
C GLY A 38 16.36 14.07 -21.11
N ILE A 39 16.44 13.85 -19.79
CA ILE A 39 15.30 13.47 -18.95
C ILE A 39 14.89 14.65 -18.09
N SER A 40 13.60 15.00 -18.13
CA SER A 40 13.03 16.00 -17.23
C SER A 40 12.74 15.34 -15.88
N LEU A 41 13.41 15.81 -14.84
CA LEU A 41 13.27 15.35 -13.45
C LEU A 41 12.81 16.52 -12.59
N LEU A 42 12.09 16.24 -11.49
CA LEU A 42 11.82 17.27 -10.48
C LEU A 42 13.14 17.82 -9.90
N PRO A 43 13.18 19.07 -9.40
CA PRO A 43 14.41 19.73 -8.95
C PRO A 43 15.24 18.98 -7.89
N SER A 44 14.63 18.11 -7.09
CA SER A 44 15.30 17.28 -6.06
C SER A 44 15.37 15.78 -6.41
N GLU A 45 14.80 15.37 -7.54
CA GLU A 45 14.69 13.96 -7.90
C GLU A 45 15.98 13.46 -8.59
N LEU A 46 16.34 12.20 -8.29
CA LEU A 46 17.53 11.54 -8.83
C LEU A 46 17.17 10.12 -9.27
N VAL A 47 17.82 9.66 -10.33
CA VAL A 47 17.72 8.28 -10.83
C VAL A 47 18.74 7.41 -10.12
N TYR A 48 18.31 6.25 -9.60
CA TYR A 48 19.17 5.31 -8.88
C TYR A 48 19.40 4.00 -9.64
N GLY A 49 18.54 3.67 -10.60
CA GLY A 49 18.69 2.51 -11.46
C GLY A 49 18.14 2.78 -12.86
N ILE A 50 18.86 2.33 -13.88
CA ILE A 50 18.42 2.39 -15.29
C ILE A 50 18.49 0.99 -15.87
N TYR A 51 17.37 0.52 -16.40
CA TYR A 51 17.29 -0.77 -17.08
C TYR A 51 17.04 -0.59 -18.57
N LYS A 52 17.90 -1.21 -19.39
CA LYS A 52 17.87 -1.20 -20.87
C LYS A 52 17.80 0.20 -21.51
N GLN A 53 18.27 1.25 -20.83
CA GLN A 53 18.14 2.65 -21.28
C GLN A 53 16.69 3.08 -21.56
N LYS A 54 15.72 2.37 -20.96
CA LYS A 54 14.28 2.58 -21.19
C LYS A 54 13.54 2.82 -19.89
N TYR A 55 13.92 2.16 -18.81
CA TYR A 55 13.24 2.25 -17.52
C TYR A 55 14.17 2.90 -16.51
N PHE A 56 13.84 4.12 -16.08
CA PHE A 56 14.62 4.87 -15.11
C PHE A 56 13.83 4.91 -13.81
N PHE A 57 14.43 4.40 -12.74
CA PHE A 57 13.79 4.26 -11.44
C PHE A 57 14.29 5.36 -10.52
N THR A 58 13.35 6.16 -10.02
CA THR A 58 13.58 7.14 -8.97
C THR A 58 12.76 6.74 -7.73
N PRO A 59 13.03 7.35 -6.56
CA PRO A 59 12.23 7.12 -5.36
C PRO A 59 10.75 7.50 -5.51
N THR A 60 10.44 8.42 -6.43
CA THR A 60 9.11 9.05 -6.55
C THR A 60 8.40 8.75 -7.86
N SER A 61 9.13 8.30 -8.89
CA SER A 61 8.56 8.02 -10.21
C SER A 61 9.27 6.87 -10.94
N LEU A 62 8.53 6.31 -11.89
CA LEU A 62 9.06 5.55 -13.01
C LEU A 62 9.11 6.45 -14.23
N ILE A 63 10.25 6.51 -14.90
CA ILE A 63 10.37 7.21 -16.16
C ILE A 63 10.56 6.19 -17.26
N LEU A 64 9.67 6.27 -18.25
CA LEU A 64 9.69 5.46 -19.46
C LEU A 64 10.30 6.28 -20.59
N GLY A 65 11.51 5.89 -21.00
CA GLY A 65 12.20 6.47 -22.14
C GLY A 65 11.83 5.77 -23.44
N THR A 66 11.43 6.55 -24.43
CA THR A 66 11.45 6.16 -25.84
C THR A 66 12.51 7.01 -26.55
N PRO A 67 12.96 6.63 -27.76
CA PRO A 67 13.93 7.43 -28.52
C PRO A 67 13.49 8.88 -28.76
N SER A 68 12.19 9.18 -28.73
CA SER A 68 11.61 10.49 -29.06
C SER A 68 10.95 11.21 -27.89
N SER A 69 10.69 10.54 -26.76
CA SER A 69 10.02 11.14 -25.60
C SER A 69 10.30 10.39 -24.30
N HIS A 70 10.22 11.12 -23.19
CA HIS A 70 10.23 10.54 -21.85
C HIS A 70 8.87 10.79 -21.20
N GLN A 71 8.27 9.74 -20.66
CA GLN A 71 7.05 9.83 -19.85
C GLN A 71 7.41 9.54 -18.40
N SER A 72 7.18 10.49 -17.51
CA SER A 72 7.31 10.28 -16.06
C SER A 72 5.95 9.88 -15.48
N ILE A 73 5.95 8.85 -14.63
CA ILE A 73 4.78 8.32 -13.94
C ILE A 73 5.14 8.32 -12.46
N ALA A 74 4.54 9.22 -11.68
CA ALA A 74 4.73 9.18 -10.24
C ALA A 74 4.17 7.87 -9.69
N TRP A 75 4.88 7.24 -8.75
CA TRP A 75 4.38 6.01 -8.11
C TRP A 75 2.99 6.25 -7.50
N ALA A 76 2.85 7.40 -6.82
CA ALA A 76 1.60 7.84 -6.20
C ALA A 76 0.43 8.06 -7.19
N ASP A 77 0.68 8.12 -8.50
CA ASP A 77 -0.37 8.26 -9.51
C ASP A 77 -0.87 6.90 -10.04
N ILE A 78 -0.20 5.79 -9.71
CA ILE A 78 -0.59 4.46 -10.18
C ILE A 78 -1.68 3.90 -9.27
N ALA A 79 -2.91 3.83 -9.77
CA ALA A 79 -4.08 3.33 -9.05
C ALA A 79 -4.20 1.80 -9.08
N ALA A 80 -3.83 1.15 -10.18
CA ALA A 80 -3.84 -0.30 -10.29
C ALA A 80 -2.75 -0.79 -11.24
N CYS A 81 -2.32 -2.04 -11.05
CA CYS A 81 -1.46 -2.75 -11.98
C CYS A 81 -2.07 -4.12 -12.25
N SER A 82 -2.47 -4.37 -13.49
CA SER A 82 -2.96 -5.69 -13.93
C SER A 82 -2.01 -6.30 -14.94
N THR A 83 -1.85 -7.62 -14.92
CA THR A 83 -1.01 -8.32 -15.90
C THR A 83 -1.91 -9.05 -16.89
N LYS A 84 -1.78 -8.73 -18.17
CA LYS A 84 -2.44 -9.49 -19.24
C LYS A 84 -1.48 -10.54 -19.80
N HIS A 85 -1.97 -11.76 -19.86
CA HIS A 85 -1.33 -12.90 -20.52
C HIS A 85 -2.25 -13.39 -21.63
N GLY A 86 -1.98 -13.01 -22.88
CA GLY A 86 -2.76 -13.43 -24.04
C GLY A 86 -1.98 -13.24 -25.33
N CYS A 87 -2.09 -14.20 -26.27
CA CYS A 87 -1.48 -14.15 -27.60
C CYS A 87 0.05 -13.93 -27.64
N GLY A 88 0.79 -14.49 -26.66
CA GLY A 88 2.26 -14.43 -26.64
C GLY A 88 2.85 -13.11 -26.13
N GLU A 89 2.03 -12.08 -25.90
CA GLU A 89 2.47 -10.84 -25.28
C GLU A 89 2.22 -10.86 -23.77
N LYS A 90 3.25 -10.47 -23.00
CA LYS A 90 3.18 -10.31 -21.54
C LYS A 90 3.28 -8.81 -21.25
N GLN A 91 2.18 -8.19 -20.81
CA GLN A 91 2.15 -6.77 -20.49
C GLN A 91 1.57 -6.53 -19.10
N SER A 92 2.15 -5.59 -18.36
CA SER A 92 1.56 -4.98 -17.18
C SER A 92 0.89 -3.68 -17.59
N LEU A 93 -0.40 -3.56 -17.33
CA LEU A 93 -1.18 -2.35 -17.52
C LEU A 93 -1.23 -1.59 -16.21
N LEU A 94 -0.64 -0.41 -16.20
CA LEU A 94 -0.73 0.56 -15.12
C LEU A 94 -1.93 1.46 -15.37
N THR A 95 -2.94 1.38 -14.52
CA THR A 95 -4.05 2.33 -14.52
C THR A 95 -3.68 3.47 -13.59
N LEU A 96 -3.66 4.70 -14.11
CA LEU A 96 -3.37 5.89 -13.32
C LEU A 96 -4.64 6.42 -12.63
N THR A 97 -4.49 7.24 -11.60
CA THR A 97 -5.58 7.92 -10.87
C THR A 97 -6.45 8.79 -11.78
N THR A 98 -5.89 9.26 -12.90
CA THR A 98 -6.60 9.98 -13.97
C THR A 98 -7.46 9.08 -14.87
N GLY A 99 -7.43 7.76 -14.68
CA GLY A 99 -8.10 6.76 -15.52
C GLY A 99 -7.34 6.39 -16.80
N SER A 100 -6.23 7.08 -17.10
CA SER A 100 -5.35 6.72 -18.22
C SER A 100 -4.61 5.41 -17.97
N ILE A 101 -4.31 4.66 -19.04
CA ILE A 101 -3.63 3.37 -18.96
C ILE A 101 -2.28 3.45 -19.65
N VAL A 102 -1.22 3.01 -18.95
CA VAL A 102 0.12 2.85 -19.50
C VAL A 102 0.47 1.36 -19.56
N ALA A 103 0.82 0.87 -20.75
CA ALA A 103 1.25 -0.50 -20.94
C ALA A 103 2.77 -0.64 -20.83
N ILE A 104 3.23 -1.53 -19.97
CA ILE A 104 4.62 -1.92 -19.81
C ILE A 104 4.78 -3.37 -20.27
N ARG A 105 5.64 -3.57 -21.24
CA ARG A 105 6.01 -4.90 -21.76
C ARG A 105 6.87 -5.66 -20.73
N LEU A 106 6.34 -6.74 -20.18
CA LEU A 106 7.03 -7.55 -19.16
C LEU A 106 8.13 -8.44 -19.75
N ASP A 107 8.03 -8.83 -21.01
CA ASP A 107 9.13 -9.48 -21.74
C ASP A 107 10.36 -8.56 -21.87
N GLU A 108 10.15 -7.24 -21.77
CA GLU A 108 11.24 -6.30 -21.65
C GLU A 108 11.83 -6.28 -20.24
N LEU A 109 11.05 -6.51 -19.18
CA LEU A 109 11.50 -6.46 -17.78
C LEU A 109 12.00 -7.79 -17.22
N ALA A 110 11.61 -8.93 -17.82
CA ALA A 110 12.02 -10.26 -17.42
C ALA A 110 12.56 -11.05 -18.62
N LYS A 111 13.79 -11.56 -18.52
CA LYS A 111 14.35 -12.54 -19.47
C LYS A 111 14.61 -13.86 -18.74
N GLY A 112 13.77 -14.87 -18.97
CA GLY A 112 13.90 -16.19 -18.35
C GLY A 112 13.21 -16.28 -16.99
N TRP A 113 13.83 -17.00 -16.03
CA TRP A 113 13.24 -17.35 -14.73
C TRP A 113 13.41 -16.30 -13.64
N SER A 114 14.09 -15.19 -13.92
CA SER A 114 14.18 -14.09 -12.98
C SER A 114 13.81 -12.77 -13.63
N GLY A 115 12.97 -12.04 -12.89
CA GLY A 115 12.48 -10.72 -13.21
C GLY A 115 12.59 -9.85 -11.97
N ARG A 116 13.80 -9.62 -11.43
CA ARG A 116 13.98 -8.73 -10.27
C ARG A 116 13.55 -7.32 -10.60
N ILE A 117 13.73 -6.88 -11.84
CA ILE A 117 13.21 -5.57 -12.29
C ILE A 117 11.68 -5.55 -12.36
N SER A 118 11.03 -6.65 -12.76
CA SER A 118 9.56 -6.77 -12.67
C SER A 118 9.09 -6.80 -11.21
N GLN A 119 9.78 -7.54 -10.32
CA GLN A 119 9.51 -7.54 -8.89
C GLN A 119 9.73 -6.16 -8.26
N LEU A 120 10.74 -5.42 -8.71
CA LEU A 120 10.97 -4.04 -8.32
C LEU A 120 9.78 -3.18 -8.74
N LEU A 121 9.37 -3.24 -10.01
CA LEU A 121 8.21 -2.49 -10.50
C LEU A 121 6.95 -2.75 -9.65
N HIS A 122 6.59 -4.02 -9.46
CA HIS A 122 5.40 -4.38 -8.68
C HIS A 122 5.56 -4.01 -7.20
N GLY A 123 6.73 -4.25 -6.59
CA GLY A 123 6.99 -3.87 -5.21
C GLY A 123 7.02 -2.35 -5.01
N MET A 124 7.41 -1.57 -6.02
CA MET A 124 7.33 -0.12 -5.98
C MET A 124 5.88 0.36 -6.00
N ILE A 125 5.06 -0.22 -6.88
CA ILE A 125 3.63 0.09 -6.99
C ILE A 125 2.89 -0.32 -5.71
N GLU A 126 3.18 -1.49 -5.16
CA GLU A 126 2.52 -1.98 -3.94
C GLU A 126 2.80 -1.08 -2.73
N ARG A 127 4.05 -0.61 -2.57
CA ARG A 127 4.45 0.18 -1.40
C ARG A 127 4.22 1.68 -1.57
N TRP A 128 4.48 2.22 -2.76
CA TRP A 128 4.47 3.67 -3.04
C TRP A 128 3.49 4.07 -4.16
N GLY A 129 2.63 3.15 -4.63
CA GLY A 129 1.49 3.40 -5.52
C GLY A 129 0.48 4.41 -4.98
N SER A 130 -0.56 4.79 -5.73
CA SER A 130 -1.68 5.59 -5.19
C SER A 130 -2.40 4.83 -4.07
N SER A 131 -3.21 5.54 -3.27
CA SER A 131 -4.03 4.96 -2.20
C SER A 131 -5.29 4.23 -2.70
N ALA A 132 -5.62 4.31 -4.00
CA ALA A 132 -6.77 3.64 -4.60
C ALA A 132 -6.82 2.09 -4.43
N PRO A 133 -5.69 1.35 -4.25
CA PRO A 133 -5.70 -0.06 -3.95
C PRO A 133 -5.56 -0.39 -2.46
N LEU A 134 -5.61 0.59 -1.53
CA LEU A 134 -5.53 0.29 -0.08
C LEU A 134 -6.73 -0.54 0.41
N GLY A 135 -7.76 -0.73 -0.40
CA GLY A 135 -9.05 -1.28 -0.03
C GLY A 135 -10.03 -0.14 0.31
N GLN A 136 -11.22 -0.51 0.77
CA GLN A 136 -12.25 0.47 1.11
C GLN A 136 -11.76 1.46 2.19
N GLU A 137 -12.28 2.68 2.15
CA GLU A 137 -12.04 3.70 3.16
C GLU A 137 -12.42 3.17 4.56
N LEU A 138 -11.70 3.65 5.57
CA LEU A 138 -12.04 3.32 6.94
C LEU A 138 -13.34 4.03 7.33
N LEU A 139 -14.28 3.29 7.90
CA LEU A 139 -15.55 3.83 8.33
C LEU A 139 -15.40 4.57 9.66
N THR A 140 -16.21 5.61 9.84
CA THR A 140 -16.49 6.12 11.19
C THR A 140 -17.40 5.15 11.94
N ILE A 141 -17.40 5.24 13.27
CA ILE A 141 -18.36 4.51 14.12
C ILE A 141 -19.81 4.82 13.68
N GLU A 142 -20.09 6.09 13.38
CA GLU A 142 -21.42 6.52 12.92
C GLU A 142 -21.82 5.89 11.59
N ASP A 143 -20.93 5.90 10.59
CA ASP A 143 -21.22 5.37 9.26
C ASP A 143 -21.44 3.86 9.28
N PHE A 144 -20.70 3.14 10.13
CA PHE A 144 -20.95 1.71 10.38
C PHE A 144 -22.35 1.49 10.95
N PHE A 145 -22.70 2.18 12.03
CA PHE A 145 -24.00 1.99 12.68
C PHE A 145 -25.21 2.51 11.91
N ARG A 146 -25.02 3.37 10.89
CA ARG A 146 -26.07 3.77 9.94
C ARG A 146 -26.36 2.70 8.89
N ARG A 147 -25.42 1.79 8.64
CA ARG A 147 -25.46 0.83 7.54
C ARG A 147 -25.63 -0.61 8.00
N VAL A 148 -25.30 -0.91 9.25
CA VAL A 148 -25.35 -2.25 9.81
C VAL A 148 -26.78 -2.66 10.19
N ASP A 149 -27.16 -3.85 9.77
CA ASP A 149 -28.44 -4.50 10.09
C ASP A 149 -28.25 -5.89 10.72
N ASP A 150 -27.01 -6.39 10.78
CA ASP A 150 -26.65 -7.71 11.29
C ASP A 150 -25.55 -7.65 12.37
N ASP A 151 -25.67 -8.45 13.43
CA ASP A 151 -24.66 -8.60 14.47
C ASP A 151 -23.36 -9.24 13.89
N TYR A 152 -23.46 -10.09 12.86
CA TYR A 152 -22.29 -10.70 12.19
C TYR A 152 -21.46 -9.71 11.35
N SER A 153 -21.95 -8.49 11.15
CA SER A 153 -21.20 -7.45 10.45
C SER A 153 -19.98 -6.94 11.21
N PHE A 154 -19.87 -7.20 12.51
CA PHE A 154 -18.69 -6.87 13.30
C PHE A 154 -17.91 -8.14 13.65
N ALA A 155 -16.65 -8.22 13.20
CA ALA A 155 -15.76 -9.35 13.44
C ALA A 155 -16.45 -10.69 13.17
N PRO A 156 -16.75 -11.03 11.90
CA PRO A 156 -17.57 -12.19 11.56
C PRO A 156 -17.04 -13.53 12.09
N ASN A 157 -15.74 -13.63 12.38
CA ASN A 157 -15.11 -14.82 12.96
C ASN A 157 -15.17 -14.90 14.50
N LEU A 158 -15.70 -13.88 15.19
CA LEU A 158 -15.71 -13.77 16.64
C LEU A 158 -16.81 -14.61 17.28
N GLU A 159 -16.44 -15.62 18.08
CA GLU A 159 -17.40 -16.47 18.79
C GLU A 159 -17.20 -16.42 20.31
N PRO A 160 -18.27 -16.19 21.12
CA PRO A 160 -19.62 -15.81 20.72
C PRO A 160 -19.69 -14.36 20.22
N HIS A 161 -20.56 -14.08 19.24
CA HIS A 161 -20.74 -12.72 18.73
C HIS A 161 -21.35 -11.78 19.77
N PRO A 162 -20.76 -10.60 19.99
CA PRO A 162 -21.37 -9.55 20.79
C PRO A 162 -22.57 -8.94 20.02
N SER A 163 -23.57 -8.48 20.75
CA SER A 163 -24.66 -7.69 20.16
C SER A 163 -24.14 -6.35 19.63
N LEU A 164 -24.79 -5.79 18.59
CA LEU A 164 -24.45 -4.45 18.09
C LEU A 164 -24.50 -3.36 19.18
N LEU A 165 -25.33 -3.54 20.21
CA LEU A 165 -25.37 -2.63 21.36
C LEU A 165 -24.07 -2.69 22.18
N GLU A 166 -23.58 -3.90 22.48
CA GLU A 166 -22.31 -4.10 23.18
C GLU A 166 -21.14 -3.54 22.38
N VAL A 167 -21.11 -3.79 21.06
CA VAL A 167 -20.11 -3.23 20.15
C VAL A 167 -20.15 -1.69 20.18
N ARG A 168 -21.35 -1.09 20.11
CA ARG A 168 -21.50 0.38 20.14
C ARG A 168 -20.96 0.97 21.44
N VAL A 169 -21.35 0.40 22.58
CA VAL A 169 -20.90 0.86 23.90
C VAL A 169 -19.38 0.76 24.01
N ALA A 170 -18.78 -0.35 23.56
CA ALA A 170 -17.34 -0.54 23.59
C ALA A 170 -16.59 0.49 22.71
N LEU A 171 -17.04 0.72 21.49
CA LEU A 171 -16.43 1.66 20.55
C LEU A 171 -16.52 3.12 21.04
N GLU A 172 -17.69 3.53 21.54
CA GLU A 172 -17.88 4.89 22.08
C GLU A 172 -17.07 5.11 23.36
N THR A 173 -16.99 4.11 24.24
CA THR A 173 -16.15 4.17 25.44
C THR A 173 -14.67 4.30 25.09
N LEU A 174 -14.21 3.54 24.09
CA LEU A 174 -12.84 3.65 23.60
C LEU A 174 -12.57 5.05 23.01
N LYS A 175 -13.46 5.57 22.16
CA LYS A 175 -13.33 6.90 21.54
C LYS A 175 -13.26 8.03 22.57
N GLN A 176 -13.97 7.90 23.69
CA GLN A 176 -13.99 8.90 24.77
C GLN A 176 -12.82 8.74 25.76
N SER A 177 -11.98 7.70 25.61
CA SER A 177 -10.89 7.43 26.54
C SER A 177 -9.75 8.43 26.41
N PRO A 178 -9.15 8.92 27.51
CA PRO A 178 -8.01 9.82 27.46
C PRO A 178 -6.85 9.26 26.63
N GLY A 179 -6.31 10.10 25.75
CA GLY A 179 -5.19 9.74 24.88
C GLY A 179 -5.57 9.05 23.58
N ILE A 180 -6.86 8.77 23.34
CA ILE A 180 -7.39 8.35 22.04
C ILE A 180 -7.77 9.59 21.23
N ASP A 181 -7.19 9.72 20.04
CA ASP A 181 -7.49 10.82 19.13
C ASP A 181 -8.73 10.50 18.27
N ASP A 182 -8.82 9.27 17.76
CA ASP A 182 -9.93 8.82 16.91
C ASP A 182 -10.01 7.29 16.83
N VAL A 183 -11.16 6.77 16.41
CA VAL A 183 -11.42 5.33 16.21
C VAL A 183 -12.11 5.13 14.86
N ARG A 184 -11.53 4.25 14.05
CA ARG A 184 -12.00 3.93 12.70
C ARG A 184 -12.16 2.42 12.52
N LEU A 185 -13.01 2.02 11.58
CA LEU A 185 -13.33 0.62 11.34
C LEU A 185 -12.85 0.21 9.95
N SER A 186 -12.08 -0.87 9.87
CA SER A 186 -11.63 -1.43 8.60
C SER A 186 -12.64 -2.45 8.09
N ARG A 187 -13.04 -2.30 6.83
CA ARG A 187 -13.94 -3.22 6.15
C ARG A 187 -13.13 -4.38 5.56
N GLY A 188 -13.68 -5.60 5.68
CA GLY A 188 -13.22 -6.75 4.93
C GLY A 188 -13.60 -6.61 3.45
N ASN A 189 -12.81 -7.21 2.56
CA ASN A 189 -13.17 -7.34 1.14
C ASN A 189 -14.22 -8.45 0.99
N VAL A 190 -15.46 -8.18 1.38
CA VAL A 190 -16.62 -9.02 1.07
C VAL A 190 -17.24 -8.50 -0.24
N HIS A 191 -17.81 -9.40 -1.05
CA HIS A 191 -18.50 -9.01 -2.30
C HIS A 191 -19.58 -7.94 -2.02
N ASP A 192 -19.76 -7.06 -3.01
CA ASP A 192 -20.14 -5.63 -2.94
C ASP A 192 -21.36 -5.17 -2.10
N GLU A 193 -22.06 -6.03 -1.37
CA GLU A 193 -23.27 -5.65 -0.61
C GLU A 193 -23.18 -5.87 0.90
N GLU A 194 -22.37 -6.82 1.39
CA GLU A 194 -22.31 -7.12 2.82
C GLU A 194 -21.26 -6.28 3.56
N LEU A 195 -21.71 -5.59 4.61
CA LEU A 195 -20.82 -4.85 5.50
C LEU A 195 -20.20 -5.81 6.51
N ALA A 196 -18.89 -6.03 6.41
CA ALA A 196 -18.13 -6.76 7.44
C ALA A 196 -16.93 -5.93 7.90
N VAL A 197 -16.81 -5.72 9.20
CA VAL A 197 -15.65 -5.10 9.86
C VAL A 197 -14.71 -6.20 10.31
N THR A 198 -13.46 -6.15 9.86
CA THR A 198 -12.44 -7.15 10.21
C THR A 198 -11.42 -6.63 11.21
N SER A 199 -11.27 -5.31 11.34
CA SER A 199 -10.40 -4.71 12.35
C SER A 199 -10.88 -3.33 12.80
N VAL A 200 -10.46 -2.94 14.00
CA VAL A 200 -10.66 -1.59 14.56
C VAL A 200 -9.31 -0.89 14.59
N VAL A 201 -9.25 0.27 13.96
CA VAL A 201 -8.06 1.12 13.89
C VAL A 201 -8.19 2.24 14.92
N VAL A 202 -7.28 2.29 15.88
CA VAL A 202 -7.26 3.28 16.95
C VAL A 202 -6.12 4.25 16.69
N ILE A 203 -6.43 5.55 16.60
CA ILE A 203 -5.44 6.62 16.43
C ILE A 203 -5.19 7.26 17.79
N SER A 204 -3.92 7.41 18.15
CA SER A 204 -3.50 7.87 19.47
C SER A 204 -1.99 8.18 19.44
N GLN A 205 -1.45 8.88 20.44
CA GLN A 205 -0.01 9.16 20.50
C GLN A 205 0.82 7.97 20.97
N HIS A 206 0.29 7.13 21.84
CA HIS A 206 0.95 5.96 22.42
C HIS A 206 -0.08 4.89 22.81
N ARG A 207 0.33 3.60 22.85
CA ARG A 207 -0.58 2.51 23.21
C ARG A 207 -1.08 2.74 24.63
N THR A 208 -2.40 2.89 24.80
CA THR A 208 -3.02 3.13 26.09
C THR A 208 -3.67 1.85 26.62
N ASN A 209 -3.85 1.76 27.93
CA ASN A 209 -4.57 0.65 28.57
C ASN A 209 -6.02 0.52 28.06
N ALA A 210 -6.61 1.61 27.55
CA ALA A 210 -7.97 1.59 26.99
C ALA A 210 -8.06 0.71 25.74
N ILE A 211 -7.01 0.69 24.90
CA ILE A 211 -6.94 -0.18 23.71
C ILE A 211 -6.92 -1.65 24.14
N ASP A 212 -6.14 -1.97 25.18
CA ASP A 212 -6.02 -3.34 25.69
C ASP A 212 -7.30 -3.80 26.40
N GLN A 213 -7.96 -2.92 27.15
CA GLN A 213 -9.26 -3.20 27.77
C GLN A 213 -10.36 -3.41 26.73
N PHE A 214 -10.38 -2.60 25.67
CA PHE A 214 -11.30 -2.77 24.55
C PHE A 214 -11.08 -4.11 23.84
N ALA A 215 -9.82 -4.43 23.52
CA ALA A 215 -9.45 -5.71 22.92
C ALA A 215 -9.87 -6.90 23.80
N GLN A 216 -9.69 -6.81 25.11
CA GLN A 216 -10.13 -7.85 26.04
C GLN A 216 -11.66 -7.98 26.12
N ALA A 217 -12.37 -6.85 26.19
CA ALA A 217 -13.84 -6.84 26.30
C ALA A 217 -14.52 -7.51 25.10
N LEU A 218 -13.97 -7.28 23.90
CA LEU A 218 -14.45 -7.88 22.65
C LEU A 218 -13.67 -9.12 22.21
N ARG A 219 -12.82 -9.68 23.10
CA ARG A 219 -12.03 -10.91 22.87
C ARG A 219 -11.24 -10.90 21.56
N ALA A 220 -10.62 -9.77 21.24
CA ALA A 220 -9.72 -9.65 20.09
C ALA A 220 -8.49 -10.55 20.24
N ASN A 221 -8.01 -11.07 19.11
CA ASN A 221 -6.89 -11.99 19.04
C ASN A 221 -5.56 -11.26 19.23
N ALA A 222 -5.46 -10.03 18.72
CA ALA A 222 -4.24 -9.25 18.78
C ALA A 222 -4.49 -7.74 18.77
N VAL A 223 -3.52 -7.01 19.31
CA VAL A 223 -3.38 -5.56 19.13
C VAL A 223 -1.98 -5.30 18.60
N VAL A 224 -1.89 -4.83 17.37
CA VAL A 224 -0.63 -4.60 16.64
C VAL A 224 -0.52 -3.14 16.21
N ALA A 225 0.69 -2.69 15.87
CA ALA A 225 0.84 -1.40 15.22
C ALA A 225 0.18 -1.44 13.84
N ALA A 226 -0.54 -0.39 13.47
CA ALA A 226 -1.24 -0.33 12.20
C ALA A 226 -0.25 -0.49 11.04
N SER A 227 -0.66 -1.24 10.01
CA SER A 227 0.13 -1.40 8.80
C SER A 227 0.32 -0.05 8.10
N GLU A 228 1.36 0.08 7.27
CA GLU A 228 1.56 1.31 6.50
C GLU A 228 0.37 1.57 5.56
N ASN A 229 -0.22 0.51 5.01
CA ASN A 229 -1.42 0.61 4.20
C ASN A 229 -2.59 1.22 4.98
N THR A 230 -2.83 0.74 6.20
CA THR A 230 -3.85 1.30 7.09
C THR A 230 -3.55 2.75 7.43
N ARG A 231 -2.28 3.08 7.77
CA ARG A 231 -1.87 4.46 8.09
C ARG A 231 -2.09 5.43 6.94
N ARG A 232 -1.89 4.97 5.70
CA ARG A 232 -2.17 5.77 4.49
C ARG A 232 -3.66 6.03 4.27
N LYS A 233 -4.56 5.25 4.88
CA LYS A 233 -6.02 5.49 4.84
C LYS A 233 -6.51 6.50 5.88
N LEU A 234 -5.67 6.93 6.83
CA LEU A 234 -6.12 7.74 7.97
C LEU A 234 -6.43 9.20 7.63
N GLY A 235 -6.35 9.60 6.35
CA GLY A 235 -6.70 10.93 5.87
C GLY A 235 -5.93 12.03 6.61
N GLU A 236 -6.64 12.85 7.38
CA GLU A 236 -6.07 13.96 8.17
C GLU A 236 -5.11 13.50 9.29
N HIS A 237 -5.12 12.22 9.65
CA HIS A 237 -4.25 11.66 10.68
C HIS A 237 -3.00 10.96 10.13
N VAL A 238 -2.68 11.12 8.84
CA VAL A 238 -1.43 10.61 8.26
C VAL A 238 -0.23 11.14 9.05
N GLY A 239 0.65 10.23 9.48
CA GLY A 239 1.82 10.53 10.32
C GLY A 239 1.60 10.40 11.83
N ARG A 240 0.38 10.09 12.28
CA ARG A 240 0.12 9.72 13.68
C ARG A 240 0.35 8.24 13.93
N ASN A 241 0.58 7.90 15.21
CA ASN A 241 0.62 6.51 15.62
C ASN A 241 -0.80 5.91 15.56
N ALA A 242 -0.89 4.66 15.12
CA ALA A 242 -2.14 3.93 15.04
C ALA A 242 -1.92 2.46 15.41
N TRP A 243 -2.94 1.86 16.01
CA TRP A 243 -2.98 0.44 16.38
C TRP A 243 -4.18 -0.22 15.74
N GLU A 244 -4.02 -1.49 15.37
CA GLU A 244 -5.10 -2.33 14.85
C GLU A 244 -5.44 -3.41 15.88
N VAL A 245 -6.72 -3.50 16.20
CA VAL A 245 -7.32 -4.57 16.98
C VAL A 245 -7.92 -5.58 16.00
N LEU A 246 -7.50 -6.84 16.09
CA LEU A 246 -7.73 -7.88 15.09
C LEU A 246 -8.49 -9.08 15.67
N TRP A 247 -9.35 -9.71 14.85
CA TRP A 247 -10.18 -10.87 15.20
C TRP A 247 -10.00 -12.07 14.25
N ASP A 248 -8.89 -12.11 13.52
CA ASP A 248 -8.52 -13.13 12.51
C ASP A 248 -9.06 -14.55 12.81
#